data_AF-M2RE13-F1
#
_entry.id   AF-M2RE13-F1
#
_cell.length_a   1.000
_cell.length_b   1.000
_cell.length_c   1.000
_cell.angle_alpha   90.00
_cell.angle_beta   90.00
_cell.angle_gamma   90.00
#
_symmetry.space_group_name_H-M   'P 1'
#
loop_
_entity.id
_entity.type
_entity.pdbx_description
1 polymer ?
#
loop_
_entity_poly.entity_id
_entity_poly.type
_entity_poly.pdbx_seq_one_letter_code
_entity_poly.pdbx_strand_id
1 'polypeptide(L)' 'MRFATKCVGRPLSTFTSTRELVTAIRDAVIGHRCAWESGILHRDISAGNVLIVEEHMKKPFEGFLTDFDYS' A
#
# COMPACT_ATOMS: atom_id res chain seq x y z
N MET A 1 5.96 -12.08 14.50
CA MET A 1 6.23 -10.83 15.25
C MET A 1 5.17 -9.84 14.81
N ARG A 2 4.54 -9.04 15.69
CA ARG A 2 3.58 -8.00 15.27
C ARG A 2 4.22 -6.64 15.49
N PHE A 3 4.56 -5.94 14.42
CA PHE A 3 5.00 -4.55 14.50
C PHE A 3 3.77 -3.64 14.45
N ALA A 4 3.54 -2.87 15.52
CA ALA A 4 2.53 -1.83 15.53
C ALA A 4 3.16 -0.53 15.03
N THR A 5 2.98 -0.23 13.74
CA THR A 5 3.32 1.08 13.17
C THR A 5 2.17 2.04 13.40
N LYS A 6 2.46 3.34 13.58
CA LYS A 6 1.44 4.40 13.61
C LYS A 6 0.51 4.21 12.39
N CYS A 7 -0.82 4.25 12.55
CA CYS A 7 -1.75 4.08 11.43
C CYS A 7 -1.53 5.20 10.41
N VAL A 8 -0.78 4.92 9.36
CA VAL A 8 -0.51 5.84 8.25
C VAL A 8 -1.40 5.54 7.03
N GLY A 9 -2.22 4.49 7.11
CA GLY A 9 -3.17 4.14 6.06
C GLY A 9 -4.34 3.31 6.58
N ARG A 10 -5.39 3.28 5.76
CA ARG A 10 -6.63 2.54 5.97
C ARG A 10 -6.79 1.45 4.91
N PRO A 11 -7.56 0.37 5.19
CA PRO A 11 -7.74 -0.73 4.24
C PRO A 11 -8.29 -0.25 2.90
N LEU A 12 -7.82 -0.85 1.80
CA LEU A 12 -8.30 -0.51 0.45
C LEU A 12 -9.83 -0.58 0.34
N SER A 13 -10.48 -1.51 1.05
CA SER A 13 -11.93 -1.71 1.08
C SER A 13 -12.73 -0.51 1.60
N THR A 14 -12.08 0.47 2.24
CA THR A 14 -12.74 1.66 2.79
C THR A 14 -12.79 2.82 1.79
N PHE A 15 -12.41 2.61 0.52
CA PHE A 15 -12.39 3.65 -0.51
C PHE A 15 -13.73 4.39 -0.64
N THR A 16 -13.67 5.68 -0.94
CA THR A 16 -14.84 6.56 -1.06
C THR A 16 -15.22 6.83 -2.52
N SER A 17 -14.30 6.57 -3.45
CA SER A 17 -14.53 6.73 -4.88
C SER A 17 -13.72 5.75 -5.71
N THR A 18 -14.22 5.41 -6.90
CA THR A 18 -13.46 4.59 -7.86
C THR A 18 -12.12 5.23 -8.20
N ARG A 19 -12.04 6.57 -8.24
CA ARG A 19 -10.79 7.29 -8.48
C ARG A 19 -9.76 7.02 -7.38
N GLU A 20 -10.18 7.07 -6.12
CA GLU A 20 -9.30 6.77 -4.99
C GLU A 20 -8.81 5.32 -5.04
N LEU A 21 -9.71 4.37 -5.29
CA LEU A 21 -9.39 2.96 -5.43
C LEU A 21 -8.32 2.72 -6.51
N VAL A 22 -8.54 3.21 -7.73
CA VAL A 22 -7.59 2.99 -8.83
C VAL A 22 -6.26 3.72 -8.61
N THR A 23 -6.28 4.88 -7.94
CA THR A 23 -5.05 5.63 -7.64
C THR A 23 -4.21 4.89 -6.59
N ALA A 24 -4.84 4.38 -5.53
CA ALA A 24 -4.15 3.59 -4.51
C ALA A 24 -3.56 2.28 -5.08
N ILE A 25 -4.31 1.58 -5.95
CA ILE A 25 -3.81 0.37 -6.63
C ILE A 25 -2.63 0.71 -7.54
N ARG A 26 -2.72 1.78 -8.34
CA ARG A 26 -1.62 2.23 -9.21
C ARG A 26 -0.35 2.48 -8.38
N ASP A 27 -0.48 3.19 -7.26
CA ASP A 27 0.65 3.57 -6.42
C ASP A 27 1.25 2.35 -5.71
N ALA A 28 0.43 1.40 -5.28
CA ALA A 28 0.88 0.11 -4.75
C ALA A 28 1.67 -0.69 -5.81
N VAL A 29 1.25 -0.69 -7.07
CA VAL A 29 1.98 -1.35 -8.18
C VAL A 29 3.32 -0.66 -8.46
N ILE A 30 3.37 0.68 -8.40
CA ILE A 30 4.63 1.44 -8.51
C ILE A 30 5.56 1.07 -7.36
N GLY A 31 5.06 1.07 -6.12
CA GLY A 31 5.81 0.65 -4.94
C GLY A 31 6.35 -0.78 -5.06
N HIS A 32 5.54 -1.72 -5.57
CA HIS A 32 5.97 -3.09 -5.87
C HIS A 32 7.13 -3.12 -6.87
N ARG A 33 7.03 -2.35 -7.96
CA ARG A 33 8.12 -2.27 -8.96
C ARG A 33 9.42 -1.79 -8.32
N CYS A 34 9.38 -0.73 -7.52
CA CYS A 34 10.57 -0.22 -6.84
C CYS A 34 11.17 -1.26 -5.88
N ALA A 35 10.33 -2.00 -5.16
CA ALA A 35 10.77 -3.11 -4.31
C ALA A 35 11.46 -4.21 -5.14
N TRP A 36 10.84 -4.62 -6.25
CA TRP A 36 11.38 -5.62 -7.16
C TRP A 36 12.73 -5.21 -7.76
N GLU A 37 12.85 -3.97 -8.21
CA GLU A 37 14.11 -3.40 -8.72
C GLU A 37 15.21 -3.36 -7.64
N SER A 38 14.82 -3.34 -6.37
CA SER A 38 15.72 -3.42 -5.22
C SER A 38 15.99 -4.87 -4.76
N GLY A 39 15.52 -5.87 -5.50
CA GLY A 39 15.70 -7.29 -5.19
C GLY A 39 14.68 -7.88 -4.21
N ILE A 40 13.62 -7.14 -3.87
CA ILE A 40 12.58 -7.56 -2.93
C ILE A 40 11.33 -7.98 -3.71
N LEU A 41 10.92 -9.25 -3.58
CA LEU A 41 9.66 -9.75 -4.12
C LEU A 41 8.63 -9.84 -2.99
N HIS A 42 7.53 -9.10 -3.06
CA HIS A 42 6.54 -9.05 -1.98
C HIS A 42 5.84 -10.40 -1.70
N ARG A 43 5.67 -11.24 -2.74
CA ARG A 43 5.02 -12.58 -2.74
C ARG A 43 3.56 -12.68 -2.31
N ASP A 44 3.01 -11.71 -1.59
CA ASP A 44 1.62 -11.67 -1.14
C ASP A 44 0.90 -10.40 -1.60
N ILE A 45 0.73 -10.25 -2.91
CA ILE A 45 -0.03 -9.13 -3.48
C ILE A 45 -1.52 -9.48 -3.41
N SER A 46 -2.24 -8.81 -2.52
CA SER A 46 -3.69 -8.94 -2.36
C SER A 46 -4.32 -7.59 -2.02
N ALA A 47 -5.64 -7.48 -2.16
CA ALA A 47 -6.36 -6.28 -1.75
C ALA A 47 -6.26 -6.00 -0.23
N GLY A 48 -5.98 -7.04 0.58
CA GLY A 48 -5.76 -6.91 2.02
C GLY A 48 -4.43 -6.25 2.38
N ASN A 49 -3.44 -6.33 1.49
CA ASN A 49 -2.09 -5.79 1.69
C ASN A 49 -1.86 -4.45 0.99
N VAL A 50 -2.91 -3.85 0.43
CA VAL A 50 -2.89 -2.49 -0.10
C VAL A 50 -3.59 -1.56 0.90
N LEU A 51 -2.89 -0.51 1.30
CA LEU A 51 -3.45 0.53 2.17
C LEU A 51 -3.58 1.84 1.41
N ILE A 52 -4.67 2.57 1.67
CA ILE A 52 -4.87 3.96 1.24
C ILE A 52 -4.24 4.84 2.30
N VAL A 53 -3.37 5.78 1.90
CA VAL A 53 -2.74 6.71 2.85
C VAL A 53 -3.79 7.66 3.41
N GLU A 54 -3.76 7.91 4.71
CA GLU A 54 -4.69 8.83 5.36
C GLU A 54 -4.63 10.26 4.81
N GLU A 55 -5.79 10.93 4.69
CA GLU A 55 -5.89 12.27 4.09
C GLU A 55 -5.12 13.36 4.86
N HIS A 56 -5.01 13.20 6.19
CA HIS A 56 -4.32 14.16 7.05
C HIS A 56 -2.78 14.11 6.90
N MET A 57 -2.24 13.14 6.14
CA MET A 57 -0.83 12.99 5.90
C MET A 57 -0.42 13.74 4.63
N LYS A 58 0.64 14.56 4.69
CA LYS A 58 1.29 15.04 3.46
C LYS A 58 1.94 13.86 2.76
N LYS A 59 1.46 13.52 1.56
CA LYS A 59 1.81 12.28 0.87
C LYS A 59 2.15 12.51 -0.60
N PRO A 60 3.19 11.84 -1.14
CA PRO A 60 3.48 11.83 -2.56
C PRO A 60 2.75 10.70 -3.33
N PHE A 61 2.05 9.81 -2.61
CA PHE A 61 1.28 8.69 -3.15
C PHE A 61 0.00 8.48 -2.34
N GLU A 62 -1.02 7.88 -2.96
CA GLU A 62 -2.33 7.61 -2.36
C GLU A 62 -2.45 6.18 -1.81
N GLY A 63 -1.59 5.26 -2.25
CA GLY A 63 -1.59 3.89 -1.76
C GLY A 63 -0.21 3.26 -1.72
N PHE A 64 -0.08 2.23 -0.89
CA PHE A 64 1.18 1.50 -0.70
C PHE A 64 0.92 0.05 -0.29
N LEU A 65 1.93 -0.79 -0.51
CA LEU A 65 1.93 -2.18 -0.06
C LEU A 65 2.42 -2.29 1.38
N THR A 66 1.83 -3.22 2.12
CA THR A 66 2.24 -3.61 3.47
C THR A 66 2.47 -5.11 3.53
N ASP A 67 3.07 -5.59 4.61
CA ASP A 67 3.32 -7.02 4.85
C ASP A 67 4.40 -7.61 3.91
N PHE A 68 5.61 -7.06 4.04
CA PHE A 68 6.81 -7.58 3.40
C PHE A 68 7.43 -8.76 4.16
N ASP A 69 6.79 -9.28 5.22
CA ASP A 69 7.36 -10.34 6.07
C ASP A 69 7.56 -11.67 5.30
N TYR A 70 6.91 -11.83 4.15
CA TYR A 70 7.03 -12.98 3.25
C TYR A 70 8.00 -12.77 2.06
N SER A 71 8.73 -11.65 2.03
CA SER A 71 9.65 -11.29 0.93
C SER A 71 10.98 -12.05 0.95
#